data_AF-A0A1H6YN44-F1
#
_entry.id   AF-A0A1H6YN44-F1
#
_cell.length_a   1.000
_cell.length_b   1.000
_cell.length_c   1.000
_cell.angle_alpha   90.00
_cell.angle_beta   90.00
_cell.angle_gamma   90.00
#
_symmetry.space_group_name_H-M   'P 1'
#
loop_
_entity.id
_entity.type
_entity.pdbx_description
1 polymer ?
#
loop_
_entity_poly.entity_id
_entity_poly.type
_entity_poly.pdbx_seq_one_letter_code
_entity_poly.pdbx_strand_id
1 'polypeptide(L)' 'MEITSPEALGFSAQRLSRLTPRMQAYVDAGTCAGISTLVARRGEVVHFG' A
#
# COMPACT_ATOMS: atom_id res chain seq x y z
N MET A 1 -3.46 3.06 14.31
CA MET A 1 -2.35 2.32 13.68
C MET A 1 -1.31 3.36 13.33
N GLU A 2 -0.10 3.22 13.85
CA GLU A 2 1.01 4.13 13.53
C GLU A 2 1.62 3.68 12.19
N ILE A 3 1.73 4.62 11.23
CA ILE A 3 2.38 4.36 9.94
C ILE A 3 3.81 4.89 10.04
N THR A 4 4.77 3.97 10.04
CA THR A 4 6.20 4.29 10.04
C THR A 4 6.63 4.82 8.67
N SER A 5 7.61 5.75 8.67
CA SER A 5 8.25 6.21 7.43
C SER A 5 8.71 5.02 6.58
N PRO A 6 8.28 4.93 5.30
CA PRO A 6 8.74 3.89 4.38
C PRO A 6 10.27 3.79 4.28
N GLU A 7 10.94 4.94 4.22
CA GLU A 7 12.39 5.05 4.05
C GLU A 7 13.16 4.44 5.23
N ALA A 8 12.66 4.62 6.46
CA ALA A 8 13.25 4.05 7.67
C ALA A 8 13.30 2.51 7.63
N LEU A 9 12.38 1.90 6.88
CA LEU A 9 12.28 0.45 6.70
C LEU A 9 12.76 -0.01 5.31
N GLY A 10 13.44 0.86 4.57
CA GLY A 10 14.05 0.55 3.27
C GLY A 10 13.06 0.43 2.12
N PHE A 11 11.87 1.03 2.27
CA PHE A 11 10.93 1.21 1.17
C PHE A 11 11.12 2.57 0.50
N SER A 12 10.60 2.69 -0.72
CA SER A 12 10.50 3.97 -1.43
C SER A 12 9.05 4.45 -1.35
N ALA A 13 8.80 5.59 -0.71
CA ALA A 13 7.46 6.19 -0.67
C ALA A 13 6.89 6.44 -2.09
N GLN A 14 7.74 6.89 -3.02
CA GLN A 14 7.35 7.11 -4.42
C GLN A 14 6.89 5.83 -5.15
N ARG A 15 7.39 4.65 -4.74
CA ARG A 15 6.94 3.38 -5.30
C ARG A 15 5.68 2.87 -4.60
N LEU A 16 5.58 3.05 -3.28
CA LEU A 16 4.38 2.68 -2.52
C LEU A 16 3.15 3.47 -2.96
N SER A 17 3.30 4.76 -3.30
CA SER A 17 2.19 5.58 -3.79
C SER A 17 1.56 5.06 -5.10
N ARG A 18 2.25 4.17 -5.83
CA ARG A 18 1.73 3.54 -7.06
C ARG A 18 0.78 2.37 -6.76
N LEU A 19 0.72 1.89 -5.52
CA LEU A 19 -0.07 0.73 -5.14
C LEU A 19 -1.56 1.04 -5.21
N THR A 20 -1.99 2.15 -4.58
CA THR A 20 -3.38 2.60 -4.57
C THR A 20 -4.00 2.71 -5.96
N PRO A 21 -3.45 3.50 -6.92
CA PRO A 21 -4.06 3.62 -8.25
C PRO A 21 -4.04 2.29 -9.01
N ARG A 22 -3.05 1.43 -8.77
CA ARG A 22 -2.99 0.12 -9.42
C ARG A 22 -4.03 -0.85 -8.87
N MET A 23 -4.30 -0.84 -7.57
CA MET A 23 -5.37 -1.63 -6.96
C MET A 23 -6.75 -1.11 -7.37
N GLN A 24 -6.92 0.21 -7.44
CA GLN A 24 -8.14 0.82 -7.94
C GLN A 24 -8.46 0.37 -9.38
N ALA A 25 -7.46 0.27 -10.26
CA ALA A 25 -7.67 -0.22 -11.63
C ALA A 25 -8.26 -1.64 -11.69
N TYR A 26 -7.97 -2.52 -10.73
CA TYR A 26 -8.61 -3.85 -10.66
C TYR A 26 -10.07 -3.78 -10.21
N VAL A 27 -10.39 -2.83 -9.33
CA VAL A 27 -11.78 -2.56 -8.92
C VAL A 27 -12.56 -1.98 -10.09
N ASP A 28 -12.00 -0.99 -10.78
CA ASP A 28 -12.60 -0.33 -11.94
C ASP A 28 -12.81 -1.32 -13.10
N ALA A 29 -11.92 -2.29 -13.27
CA ALA A 29 -12.05 -3.37 -14.24
C ALA A 29 -13.08 -4.45 -13.83
N GLY A 30 -13.73 -4.31 -12.67
CA GLY A 30 -14.69 -5.29 -12.15
C GLY A 30 -14.06 -6.63 -11.75
N THR A 31 -12.74 -6.67 -11.57
CA THR A 31 -12.02 -7.91 -11.16
C THR A 31 -12.33 -8.27 -9.70
N CYS A 32 -12.68 -7.27 -8.88
CA CYS A 32 -13.02 -7.42 -7.48
C CYS A 32 -13.93 -6.25 -7.04
N ALA A 33 -14.75 -6.46 -6.01
CA ALA A 33 -15.62 -5.42 -5.47
C ALA A 33 -14.85 -4.34 -4.66
N GLY A 34 -13.63 -4.66 -4.22
CA GLY A 34 -12.77 -3.78 -3.46
C GLY A 34 -11.46 -4.49 -3.09
N ILE A 35 -10.42 -3.71 -2.83
CA ILE A 35 -9.11 -4.19 -2.39
C ILE A 35 -8.67 -3.33 -1.21
N SER A 36 -8.21 -3.96 -0.13
CA SER A 36 -7.42 -3.29 0.89
C SER A 36 -6.01 -3.87 0.90
N THR A 37 -5.02 -3.00 1.06
CA THR A 37 -3.61 -3.36 1.01
C THR A 37 -2.89 -2.91 2.27
N LEU A 38 -2.23 -3.85 2.94
CA LEU A 38 -1.36 -3.59 4.09
C LEU A 38 0.07 -3.99 3.72
N VAL A 39 1.01 -3.07 3.90
CA VAL A 39 2.44 -3.34 3.76
C VAL A 39 3.10 -3.10 5.10
N ALA A 40 3.82 -4.11 5.58
CA ALA A 40 4.54 -4.07 6.85
C ALA A 40 5.92 -4.73 6.73
N ARG A 41 6.87 -4.26 7.53
CA ARG A 41 8.21 -4.84 7.66
C ARG A 41 8.70 -4.67 9.09
N ARG A 42 9.35 -5.70 9.64
CA ARG A 42 9.84 -5.71 11.04
C ARG A 42 8.75 -5.43 12.08
N GLY A 43 7.51 -5.82 11.81
CA GLY A 43 6.38 -5.61 12.71
C GLY A 43 5.74 -4.21 12.63
N GLU A 44 6.26 -3.33 11.77
CA GLU A 44 5.77 -1.96 11.60
C GLU A 44 5.04 -1.80 10.26
N VAL A 45 3.94 -1.04 10.26
CA VAL A 45 3.14 -0.77 9.06
C VAL A 45 3.71 0.45 8.34
N VAL A 46 3.92 0.36 7.03
CA VAL A 46 4.45 1.46 6.20
C VAL A 46 3.44 1.98 5.18
N HIS A 47 2.40 1.22 4.90
CA HIS A 47 1.33 1.60 4.00
C HIS A 47 0.06 0.82 4.33
N PHE A 48 -1.06 1.53 4.35
CA PHE A 48 -2.39 0.97 4.47
C PHE A 48 -3.32 1.75 3.55
N GLY A 49 -4.14 1.06 2.76
CA GLY A 49 -5.03 1.64 1.76
C GLY A 49 -6.08 0.67 1.25
#